data_AF-A0A4Y2RNB7-F1
#
_entry.id   AF-A0A4Y2RNB7-F1
#
_cell.length_a   1.000
_cell.length_b   1.000
_cell.length_c   1.000
_cell.angle_alpha   90.00
_cell.angle_beta   90.00
_cell.angle_gamma   90.00
#
_symmetry.space_group_name_H-M   'P 1'
#
loop_
_entity.id
_entity.type
_entity.pdbx_description
1 polymer ?
#
loop_
_entity_poly.entity_id
_entity_poly.type
_entity_poly.pdbx_seq_one_letter_code
_entity_poly.pdbx_strand_id
1 'polypeptide(L)'
;MNMIERQLQNAVNKLVAWCNNNGHSISAEKTRVHFCRKRNIHLDPNIEIRNAPIPVVNEIRRLGVIFDRKLAFLSHILHLRKKCEISLNILKVLSRTSWGADRTSLLRVYQAVALSRIDYGCIMYGSARATVLRRLDTIHHSALRICSGAFRTSPVESLYVICHLLPLHFRRQKISALYFFRAQSVPKHPISQLTLPVSLRRLCCSSLSHSALL
;
A
#
# COMPACT_ATOMS: atom_id res chain seq x y z
N MET A 1 -19.59 18.89 -17.29
CA MET A 1 -19.42 18.29 -15.94
C MET A 1 -20.73 17.74 -15.39
N ASN A 2 -21.85 18.40 -15.67
CA ASN A 2 -23.20 18.10 -15.17
C ASN A 2 -23.65 16.64 -15.38
N MET A 3 -23.23 15.97 -16.46
CA MET A 3 -23.61 14.57 -16.67
C MET A 3 -22.96 13.61 -15.65
N ILE A 4 -21.66 13.79 -15.36
CA ILE A 4 -20.91 12.94 -14.41
C ILE A 4 -21.41 13.21 -13.00
N GLU A 5 -21.59 14.49 -12.66
CA GLU A 5 -22.15 14.92 -11.38
C GLU A 5 -23.56 14.38 -11.16
N ARG A 6 -24.45 14.47 -12.16
CA ARG A 6 -25.79 13.87 -12.11
C ARG A 6 -25.75 12.35 -11.96
N GLN A 7 -24.87 11.66 -12.68
CA GLN A 7 -24.71 10.21 -12.54
C GLN A 7 -24.21 9.82 -11.14
N LEU A 8 -23.24 10.57 -10.60
CA LEU A 8 -22.73 10.37 -9.25
C LEU A 8 -23.82 10.64 -8.21
N GLN A 9 -24.56 11.75 -8.33
CA GLN A 9 -25.66 12.08 -7.43
C GLN A 9 -26.77 11.01 -7.47
N ASN A 10 -27.14 10.53 -8.66
CA ASN A 10 -28.11 9.44 -8.80
C ASN A 10 -27.62 8.14 -8.14
N ALA A 11 -26.34 7.80 -8.27
CA ALA A 11 -25.75 6.64 -7.62
C ALA A 11 -25.74 6.79 -6.09
N VAL A 12 -25.39 7.98 -5.59
CA VAL A 12 -25.42 8.31 -4.15
C VAL A 12 -26.84 8.22 -3.61
N ASN A 13 -27.84 8.77 -4.31
CA ASN A 13 -29.24 8.71 -3.89
C ASN A 13 -29.75 7.26 -3.79
N LYS A 14 -29.42 6.41 -4.78
CA LYS A 14 -29.74 4.97 -4.75
C LYS A 14 -29.07 4.26 -3.57
N LEU A 15 -27.81 4.59 -3.30
CA LEU A 15 -27.06 4.03 -2.18
C LEU A 15 -27.65 4.46 -0.82
N VAL A 16 -28.04 5.73 -0.67
CA VAL A 16 -28.72 6.24 0.53
C VAL A 16 -30.06 5.54 0.74
N ALA A 17 -30.87 5.39 -0.32
CA ALA A 17 -32.14 4.67 -0.24
C ALA A 17 -31.94 3.20 0.17
N TRP A 18 -30.96 2.52 -0.43
CA TRP A 18 -30.62 1.15 -0.05
C TRP A 18 -30.13 1.05 1.40
N CYS A 19 -29.27 1.96 1.86
CA CYS A 19 -28.81 1.97 3.25
C CYS A 19 -29.97 2.17 4.21
N ASN A 20 -30.89 3.10 3.93
CA ASN A 20 -32.08 3.33 4.76
C ASN A 20 -32.96 2.08 4.86
N ASN A 21 -33.20 1.40 3.73
CA ASN A 21 -33.99 0.17 3.69
C ASN A 21 -33.34 -0.97 4.49
N ASN A 22 -32.02 -0.96 4.64
CA ASN A 22 -31.26 -1.94 5.43
C ASN A 22 -30.92 -1.46 6.85
N GLY A 23 -31.50 -0.35 7.33
CA GLY A 23 -31.27 0.17 8.68
C GLY A 23 -29.90 0.81 8.91
N HIS A 24 -29.16 1.16 7.85
CA HIS A 24 -27.87 1.83 7.93
C HIS A 24 -27.97 3.33 7.60
N SER A 25 -27.21 4.16 8.33
CA SER A 25 -27.14 5.61 8.10
C SER A 25 -25.75 6.02 7.62
N ILE A 26 -25.70 6.80 6.53
CA ILE A 26 -24.45 7.31 5.96
C ILE A 26 -24.14 8.68 6.56
N SER A 27 -22.92 8.84 7.08
CA SER A 27 -22.41 10.13 7.56
C SER A 27 -21.83 10.93 6.38
N ALA A 28 -22.35 12.13 6.15
CA ALA A 28 -21.84 13.06 5.14
C ALA A 28 -20.42 13.54 5.47
N GLU A 29 -20.10 13.75 6.75
CA GLU A 29 -18.77 14.23 7.21
C GLU A 29 -17.64 13.23 6.92
N LYS A 30 -17.92 11.94 7.08
CA LYS A 30 -16.96 10.85 6.84
C LYS A 30 -16.82 10.51 5.36
N THR A 31 -17.84 10.84 4.57
CA THR A 31 -17.84 10.65 3.13
C THR A 31 -17.08 11.81 2.52
N ARG A 32 -16.11 11.51 1.65
CA ARG A 32 -15.35 12.55 0.95
C ARG A 32 -15.13 12.10 -0.49
N VAL A 33 -15.30 13.02 -1.42
CA VAL A 33 -15.13 12.76 -2.85
C VAL A 33 -13.76 13.23 -3.25
N HIS A 34 -13.02 12.35 -3.90
CA HIS A 34 -11.67 12.65 -4.30
C HIS A 34 -11.18 11.57 -5.24
N PHE A 35 -11.20 11.79 -6.56
CA PHE A 35 -10.30 11.20 -7.56
C PHE A 35 -10.46 11.96 -8.88
N CYS A 36 -9.43 12.67 -9.34
CA CYS A 36 -9.41 13.22 -10.69
C CYS A 36 -7.98 13.28 -11.22
N ARG A 37 -7.70 12.48 -12.26
CA ARG A 37 -6.45 12.55 -13.03
C ARG A 37 -6.52 13.54 -14.19
N LYS A 38 -7.66 14.21 -14.39
CA LYS A 38 -7.79 15.26 -15.41
C LYS A 38 -6.85 16.42 -15.09
N ARG A 39 -6.06 16.81 -16.10
CA ARG A 39 -5.09 17.91 -16.00
C ARG A 39 -5.71 19.29 -16.22
N ASN A 40 -6.88 19.35 -16.86
CA ASN A 40 -7.59 20.60 -17.11
C ASN A 40 -8.28 21.10 -15.84
N ILE A 41 -8.41 22.42 -15.73
CA ILE A 41 -9.22 23.08 -14.71
C ILE A 41 -10.65 22.53 -14.86
N HIS A 42 -11.09 21.81 -13.85
CA HIS A 42 -12.45 21.33 -13.71
C HIS A 42 -12.95 21.89 -12.39
N LEU A 43 -14.21 22.30 -12.38
CA LEU A 43 -14.88 22.60 -11.13
C LEU A 43 -14.89 21.32 -10.28
N ASP A 44 -14.96 21.48 -8.97
CA ASP A 44 -15.19 20.32 -8.10
C ASP A 44 -16.69 19.99 -8.14
N PRO A 45 -17.08 18.70 -8.19
CA PRO A 45 -18.49 18.32 -8.25
C PRO A 45 -19.20 18.65 -6.93
N ASN A 46 -20.40 19.23 -6.99
CA ASN A 46 -21.23 19.44 -5.80
C ASN A 46 -22.14 18.23 -5.61
N ILE A 47 -21.77 17.35 -4.67
CA ILE A 47 -22.54 16.14 -4.36
C ILE A 47 -23.07 16.28 -2.94
N GLU A 48 -24.36 16.02 -2.78
CA GLU A 48 -25.05 16.19 -1.49
C GLU A 48 -25.58 14.85 -0.98
N ILE A 49 -25.46 14.62 0.32
CA ILE A 49 -26.10 13.49 1.03
C ILE A 49 -27.08 14.10 2.01
N ARG A 50 -28.39 13.85 1.82
CA ARG A 50 -29.46 14.37 2.70
C ARG A 50 -29.34 15.89 2.90
N ASN A 51 -29.12 16.64 1.81
CA ASN A 51 -28.92 18.09 1.78
C ASN A 51 -27.64 18.60 2.50
N ALA A 52 -26.71 17.70 2.85
CA ALA A 52 -25.38 18.08 3.33
C ALA A 52 -24.34 17.92 2.21
N PRO A 53 -23.58 18.97 1.84
CA PRO A 53 -22.58 18.88 0.80
C PRO A 53 -21.39 18.02 1.24
N ILE A 54 -20.91 17.15 0.36
CA ILE A 54 -19.72 16.33 0.60
C ILE A 54 -18.47 17.18 0.31
N PRO A 55 -17.56 17.37 1.28
CA PRO A 55 -16.35 18.13 1.03
C PRO A 55 -15.41 17.40 0.08
N VAL A 56 -14.92 18.14 -0.92
CA VAL A 56 -13.82 17.70 -1.78
C VAL A 56 -12.51 18.05 -1.08
N VAL A 57 -11.75 17.03 -0.70
CA VAL A 57 -10.47 17.18 -0.01
C VAL A 57 -9.34 16.70 -0.91
N ASN A 58 -8.14 17.28 -0.80
CA ASN A 58 -6.97 16.89 -1.61
C ASN A 58 -6.29 15.60 -1.13
N GLU A 59 -6.50 15.22 0.12
CA GLU A 59 -5.94 14.02 0.74
C GLU A 59 -7.00 13.36 1.62
N ILE A 60 -7.13 12.03 1.50
CA ILE A 60 -8.03 11.25 2.35
C ILE A 60 -7.30 10.01 2.87
N ARG A 61 -7.39 9.77 4.18
CA ARG A 61 -6.89 8.54 4.80
C ARG A 61 -8.01 7.51 4.86
N ARG A 62 -7.85 6.38 4.19
CA ARG A 62 -8.79 5.26 4.22
C ARG A 62 -8.03 3.95 4.40
N LEU A 63 -8.46 3.13 5.38
CA LEU A 63 -7.81 1.87 5.74
C LEU A 63 -6.29 2.00 5.93
N GLY A 64 -5.85 3.06 6.62
CA GLY A 64 -4.42 3.29 6.89
C GLY A 64 -3.60 3.84 5.71
N VAL A 65 -4.13 3.86 4.49
CA VAL A 65 -3.49 4.41 3.29
C VAL A 65 -3.98 5.84 3.04
N ILE A 66 -3.08 6.73 2.62
CA ILE A 66 -3.42 8.11 2.26
C ILE A 66 -3.53 8.17 0.74
N PHE A 67 -4.65 8.66 0.25
CA PHE A 67 -4.91 8.82 -1.18
C PHE A 67 -4.80 10.30 -1.55
N ASP A 68 -4.01 10.58 -2.60
CA ASP A 68 -3.81 11.91 -3.20
C ASP A 68 -4.70 12.13 -4.43
N ARG A 69 -4.98 13.38 -4.81
CA ARG A 69 -5.96 13.72 -5.88
C ARG A 69 -5.67 13.02 -7.20
N LYS A 70 -4.38 12.88 -7.47
CA LYS A 70 -3.82 12.27 -8.68
C LYS A 70 -3.50 10.77 -8.53
N LEU A 71 -3.74 10.17 -7.36
CA LEU A 71 -3.30 8.83 -6.99
C LEU A 71 -1.79 8.64 -7.18
N ALA A 72 -1.00 9.68 -6.86
CA ALA A 72 0.45 9.64 -6.93
C ALA A 72 1.11 9.01 -5.69
N PHE A 73 0.38 8.98 -4.56
CA PHE A 73 0.81 8.44 -3.27
C PHE A 73 2.07 9.07 -2.68
N LEU A 74 2.38 10.31 -3.05
CA LEU A 74 3.56 11.01 -2.53
C LEU A 74 3.41 11.33 -1.04
N SER A 75 2.25 11.86 -0.64
CA SER A 75 1.94 12.18 0.75
C SER A 75 2.02 10.91 1.62
N HIS A 76 1.46 9.81 1.12
CA HIS A 76 1.45 8.53 1.79
C HIS A 76 2.87 8.00 2.03
N ILE A 77 3.71 8.02 0.99
CA ILE A 77 5.08 7.51 1.07
C ILE A 77 5.93 8.37 2.01
N LEU A 78 5.74 9.69 2.01
CA LEU A 78 6.42 10.59 2.95
C LEU A 78 6.02 10.31 4.40
N HIS A 79 4.72 10.13 4.66
CA HIS A 79 4.20 9.78 5.98
C HIS A 79 4.70 8.42 6.45
N LEU A 80 4.66 7.42 5.56
CA LEU A 80 5.15 6.08 5.81
C LEU A 80 6.66 6.09 6.12
N ARG A 81 7.42 6.87 5.35
CA ARG A 81 8.85 7.05 5.57
C ARG A 81 9.14 7.59 6.96
N LYS A 82 8.50 8.70 7.36
CA LYS A 82 8.68 9.30 8.69
C LYS A 82 8.37 8.30 9.81
N LYS A 83 7.30 7.51 9.68
CA LYS A 83 6.97 6.46 10.65
C LYS A 83 8.01 5.35 10.72
N CYS A 84 8.56 4.94 9.58
CA CYS A 84 9.60 3.93 9.55
C CYS A 84 10.92 4.47 10.09
N GLU A 85 11.27 5.74 9.86
CA GLU A 85 12.45 6.40 10.44
C GLU A 85 12.40 6.42 11.97
N ILE A 86 11.24 6.72 12.56
CA ILE A 86 11.03 6.60 14.02
C ILE A 86 11.26 5.15 14.47
N SER A 87 10.78 4.18 13.69
CA SER A 87 10.96 2.76 14.00
C SER A 87 12.43 2.31 13.92
N LEU A 88 13.23 2.90 13.03
CA LEU A 88 14.66 2.64 12.95
C LEU A 88 15.39 3.08 14.22
N ASN A 89 14.87 4.06 14.96
CA ASN A 89 15.51 4.45 16.23
C ASN A 89 15.47 3.32 17.25
N ILE A 90 14.42 2.48 17.25
CA ILE A 90 14.37 1.27 18.07
C ILE A 90 15.52 0.32 17.69
N LEU A 91 15.72 0.09 16.39
CA LEU A 91 16.83 -0.75 15.92
C LEU A 91 18.20 -0.19 16.32
N LYS A 92 18.40 1.13 16.23
CA LYS A 92 19.65 1.78 16.65
C LYS A 92 19.95 1.58 18.13
N VAL A 93 18.92 1.61 18.98
CA VAL A 93 19.07 1.37 20.43
C VAL A 93 19.40 -0.10 20.69
N LEU A 94 18.76 -1.03 19.98
CA LEU A 94 18.98 -2.46 20.14
C LEU A 94 20.30 -2.95 19.52
N SER A 95 20.88 -2.22 18.56
CA SER A 95 22.10 -2.58 17.86
C SER A 95 23.39 -2.06 18.52
N ARG A 96 23.36 -1.69 19.81
CA ARG A 96 24.56 -1.20 20.51
C ARG A 96 25.57 -2.33 20.74
N THR A 97 26.86 -2.02 20.73
CA THR A 97 27.92 -3.05 20.74
C THR A 97 28.13 -3.73 22.09
N SER A 98 27.79 -3.09 23.21
CA SER A 98 28.03 -3.64 24.56
C SER A 98 26.94 -4.57 25.07
N TRP A 99 25.68 -4.33 24.72
CA TRP A 99 24.51 -5.11 25.17
C TRP A 99 23.51 -5.34 24.02
N GLY A 100 24.03 -5.41 22.79
CA GLY A 100 23.21 -5.46 21.58
C GLY A 100 22.50 -6.78 21.40
N ALA A 101 21.37 -6.72 20.69
CA ALA A 101 20.69 -7.90 20.22
C ALA A 101 21.48 -8.58 19.09
N ASP A 102 21.39 -9.91 19.02
CA ASP A 102 21.91 -10.66 17.89
C ASP A 102 21.30 -10.19 16.55
N ARG A 103 22.07 -10.35 15.48
CA ARG A 103 21.70 -10.00 14.12
C ARG A 103 20.36 -10.61 13.68
N THR A 104 20.10 -11.87 14.03
CA THR A 104 18.84 -12.53 13.66
C THR A 104 17.65 -11.88 14.35
N SER A 105 17.81 -11.53 15.62
CA SER A 105 16.81 -10.81 16.41
C SER A 105 16.56 -9.41 15.88
N LEU A 106 17.62 -8.66 15.53
CA LEU A 106 17.50 -7.33 14.91
C LEU A 106 16.73 -7.39 13.58
N LEU A 107 17.03 -8.38 12.73
CA LEU A 107 16.32 -8.57 11.46
C LEU A 107 14.84 -8.91 11.69
N ARG A 108 14.50 -9.74 12.69
CA ARG A 108 13.11 -10.04 13.06
C ARG A 108 12.38 -8.79 13.53
N VAL A 109 13.00 -7.98 14.39
CA VAL A 109 12.42 -6.70 14.85
C VAL A 109 12.22 -5.75 13.67
N TYR A 110 13.19 -5.65 12.76
CA TYR A 110 13.06 -4.85 11.55
C TYR A 110 11.87 -5.28 10.70
N GLN A 111 11.74 -6.59 10.45
CA GLN A 111 10.64 -7.16 9.67
C GLN A 111 9.28 -6.87 10.33
N ALA A 112 9.20 -7.05 11.65
CA ALA A 112 7.97 -6.87 12.42
C ALA A 112 7.52 -5.41 12.52
N VAL A 113 8.46 -4.46 12.65
CA VAL A 113 8.13 -3.06 12.96
C VAL A 113 8.12 -2.18 11.70
N ALA A 114 9.13 -2.29 10.84
CA ALA A 114 9.25 -1.42 9.67
C ALA A 114 8.72 -2.09 8.41
N LEU A 115 9.17 -3.32 8.11
CA LEU A 115 8.82 -3.98 6.85
C LEU A 115 7.32 -4.31 6.77
N SER A 116 6.72 -4.76 7.87
CA SER A 116 5.26 -5.00 7.97
C SER A 116 4.42 -3.78 7.59
N ARG A 117 4.86 -2.57 7.98
CA ARG A 117 4.17 -1.31 7.66
C ARG A 117 4.32 -0.94 6.20
N ILE A 118 5.49 -1.20 5.62
CA ILE A 118 5.74 -1.03 4.19
C ILE A 118 4.85 -2.01 3.40
N ASP A 119 4.82 -3.27 3.79
CA ASP A 119 4.10 -4.32 3.08
C ASP A 119 2.57 -4.12 3.11
N TYR A 120 2.02 -3.59 4.20
CA TYR A 120 0.56 -3.39 4.37
C TYR A 120 -0.09 -2.62 3.22
N GLY A 121 0.52 -1.50 2.78
CA GLY A 121 -0.04 -0.64 1.74
C GLY A 121 0.42 -0.97 0.32
N CYS A 122 1.32 -1.95 0.14
CA CYS A 122 2.12 -2.05 -1.08
C CYS A 122 1.31 -2.35 -2.35
N ILE A 123 0.17 -3.04 -2.21
CA ILE A 123 -0.74 -3.34 -3.32
C ILE A 123 -1.38 -2.05 -3.85
N MET A 124 -1.63 -1.06 -2.98
CA MET A 124 -2.28 0.20 -3.34
C MET A 124 -1.26 1.20 -3.91
N TYR A 125 -0.25 1.53 -3.11
CA TYR A 125 0.74 2.54 -3.51
C TYR A 125 1.78 2.00 -4.51
N GLY A 126 1.81 0.68 -4.78
CA GLY A 126 2.75 0.06 -5.72
C GLY A 126 2.66 0.60 -7.15
N SER A 127 1.53 1.22 -7.50
CA SER A 127 1.32 1.95 -8.76
C SER A 127 2.01 3.32 -8.84
N ALA A 128 2.60 3.80 -7.73
CA ALA A 128 3.30 5.08 -7.69
C ALA A 128 4.56 5.08 -8.56
N ARG A 129 5.03 6.28 -8.91
CA ARG A 129 6.26 6.46 -9.70
C ARG A 129 7.47 5.86 -8.97
N ALA A 130 8.38 5.22 -9.71
CA ALA A 130 9.60 4.64 -9.17
C ALA A 130 10.45 5.63 -8.36
N THR A 131 10.48 6.91 -8.75
CA THR A 131 11.15 7.99 -7.99
C THR A 131 10.59 8.18 -6.58
N VAL A 132 9.27 8.02 -6.42
CA VAL A 132 8.60 8.12 -5.12
C VAL A 132 8.88 6.87 -4.29
N LEU A 133 8.75 5.68 -4.91
CA LEU A 133 9.00 4.40 -4.24
C LEU A 133 10.44 4.26 -3.73
N ARG A 134 11.43 4.79 -4.47
CA ARG A 134 12.84 4.80 -4.06
C ARG A 134 13.10 5.50 -2.73
N ARG A 135 12.19 6.37 -2.27
CA ARG A 135 12.29 7.01 -0.95
C ARG A 135 12.14 6.02 0.21
N LEU A 136 11.51 4.86 -0.01
CA LEU A 136 11.44 3.78 1.00
C LEU A 136 12.69 2.90 0.98
N ASP A 137 13.39 2.81 -0.15
CA ASP A 137 14.60 2.00 -0.27
C ASP A 137 15.70 2.51 0.66
N THR A 138 15.80 3.83 0.85
CA THR A 138 16.79 4.43 1.79
C THR A 138 16.61 3.95 3.22
N ILE A 139 15.36 3.78 3.67
CA ILE A 139 15.01 3.25 5.00
C ILE A 139 15.39 1.79 5.09
N HIS A 140 15.06 1.01 4.05
CA HIS A 140 15.40 -0.40 3.99
C HIS A 140 16.91 -0.62 4.04
N HIS A 141 17.68 0.10 3.23
CA HIS A 141 19.15 0.03 3.23
C HIS A 141 19.73 0.46 4.58
N SER A 142 19.21 1.53 5.18
CA SER A 142 19.64 1.97 6.51
C SER A 142 19.39 0.91 7.57
N ALA A 143 18.22 0.26 7.52
CA ALA A 143 17.88 -0.84 8.43
C ALA A 143 18.82 -2.03 8.26
N LEU A 144 19.11 -2.44 7.02
CA LEU A 144 20.01 -3.56 6.74
C LEU A 144 21.40 -3.29 7.30
N ARG A 145 21.95 -2.08 7.11
CA ARG A 145 23.26 -1.70 7.67
C ARG A 145 23.28 -1.75 9.19
N ILE A 146 22.22 -1.26 9.85
CA ILE A 146 22.08 -1.32 11.31
C ILE A 146 22.04 -2.79 11.78
N CYS A 147 21.24 -3.64 11.12
CA CYS A 147 21.09 -5.03 11.53
C CYS A 147 22.36 -5.86 11.27
N SER A 148 23.10 -5.58 10.20
CA SER A 148 24.31 -6.30 9.84
C SER A 148 25.59 -5.72 10.43
N GLY A 149 25.53 -4.55 11.07
CA GLY A 149 26.73 -3.81 11.51
C GLY A 149 27.65 -3.37 10.38
N ALA A 150 27.15 -3.31 9.13
CA ALA A 150 27.97 -3.01 7.97
C ALA A 150 28.33 -1.52 7.89
N PHE A 151 29.47 -1.21 7.27
CA PHE A 151 29.88 0.17 7.02
C PHE A 151 28.84 0.93 6.20
N ARG A 152 28.82 2.27 6.35
CA ARG A 152 27.93 3.15 5.58
C ARG A 152 28.16 3.06 4.07
N THR A 153 29.38 2.71 3.66
CA THR A 153 29.82 2.59 2.27
C THR A 153 29.63 1.19 1.67
N SER A 154 29.23 0.19 2.46
CA SER A 154 29.10 -1.18 1.95
C SER A 154 28.08 -1.26 0.79
N PRO A 155 28.34 -2.05 -0.27
CA PRO A 155 27.41 -2.20 -1.39
C PRO A 155 26.05 -2.76 -0.95
N VAL A 156 24.97 -2.24 -1.51
CA VAL A 156 23.59 -2.63 -1.14
C VAL A 156 23.28 -4.08 -1.53
N GLU A 157 23.74 -4.53 -2.69
CA GLU A 157 23.51 -5.91 -3.16
C GLU A 157 24.11 -6.94 -2.20
N SER A 158 25.30 -6.67 -1.66
CA SER A 158 25.92 -7.51 -0.63
C SER A 158 25.06 -7.57 0.64
N LEU A 159 24.44 -6.44 1.04
CA LEU A 159 23.55 -6.42 2.21
C LEU A 159 22.31 -7.30 2.03
N TYR A 160 21.75 -7.35 0.81
CA TYR A 160 20.61 -8.23 0.51
C TYR A 160 20.97 -9.70 0.67
N VAL A 161 22.12 -10.10 0.13
CA VAL A 161 22.63 -11.47 0.24
C VAL A 161 22.91 -11.82 1.70
N ILE A 162 23.68 -10.97 2.39
CA ILE A 162 24.08 -11.19 3.78
C ILE A 162 22.85 -11.31 4.68
N CYS A 163 21.86 -10.41 4.55
CA CYS A 163 20.65 -10.38 5.39
C CYS A 163 19.51 -11.29 4.92
N HIS A 164 19.68 -12.04 3.83
CA HIS A 164 18.65 -12.88 3.22
C HIS A 164 17.33 -12.13 3.00
N LEU A 165 17.43 -10.87 2.55
CA LEU A 165 16.27 -9.99 2.32
C LEU A 165 16.24 -9.52 0.87
N LEU A 166 15.04 -9.57 0.27
CA LEU A 166 14.85 -9.11 -1.11
C LEU A 166 14.81 -7.57 -1.17
N PRO A 167 15.29 -6.97 -2.27
CA PRO A 167 15.00 -5.58 -2.61
C PRO A 167 13.49 -5.30 -2.54
N LEU A 168 13.11 -4.10 -2.07
CA LEU A 168 11.70 -3.77 -1.88
C LEU A 168 10.87 -3.87 -3.17
N HIS A 169 11.47 -3.58 -4.33
CA HIS A 169 10.74 -3.68 -5.60
C HIS A 169 10.35 -5.13 -5.93
N PHE A 170 11.27 -6.09 -5.79
CA PHE A 170 10.96 -7.51 -5.95
C PHE A 170 10.00 -8.00 -4.87
N ARG A 171 10.14 -7.52 -3.63
CA ARG A 171 9.20 -7.84 -2.56
C ARG A 171 7.77 -7.39 -2.87
N ARG A 172 7.59 -6.16 -3.37
CA ARG A 172 6.28 -5.63 -3.78
C ARG A 172 5.69 -6.44 -4.94
N GLN A 173 6.51 -6.82 -5.93
CA GLN A 173 6.08 -7.68 -7.04
C GLN A 173 5.62 -9.05 -6.53
N LYS A 174 6.39 -9.69 -5.64
CA LYS A 174 6.04 -10.95 -4.99
C LYS A 174 4.70 -10.85 -4.25
N ILE A 175 4.52 -9.83 -3.41
CA ILE A 175 3.27 -9.65 -2.65
C ILE A 175 2.09 -9.41 -3.60
N SER A 176 2.28 -8.61 -4.65
CA SER A 176 1.24 -8.33 -5.65
C SER A 176 0.83 -9.59 -6.41
N ALA A 177 1.81 -10.43 -6.79
CA ALA A 177 1.55 -11.71 -7.45
C ALA A 177 0.80 -12.69 -6.54
N LEU A 178 1.23 -12.82 -5.27
CA LEU A 178 0.54 -13.67 -4.29
C LEU A 178 -0.90 -13.22 -4.05
N TYR A 179 -1.12 -11.92 -3.91
CA TYR A 179 -2.47 -11.35 -3.78
C TYR A 179 -3.32 -11.68 -5.01
N PHE A 180 -2.76 -11.54 -6.20
CA PHE A 180 -3.44 -11.84 -7.45
C PHE A 180 -3.84 -13.33 -7.54
N PHE A 181 -2.93 -14.26 -7.28
CA PHE A 181 -3.25 -15.69 -7.32
C PHE A 181 -4.29 -16.08 -6.26
N ARG A 182 -4.22 -15.50 -5.06
CA ARG A 182 -5.25 -15.67 -4.04
C ARG A 182 -6.60 -15.10 -4.49
N ALA A 183 -6.61 -13.97 -5.18
CA ALA A 183 -7.83 -13.40 -5.73
C ALA A 183 -8.44 -14.29 -6.83
N GLN A 184 -7.62 -15.00 -7.61
CA GLN A 184 -8.09 -15.95 -8.62
C GLN A 184 -8.62 -17.25 -8.03
N SER A 185 -8.09 -17.71 -6.89
CA SER A 185 -8.55 -18.93 -6.24
C SER A 185 -9.93 -18.78 -5.58
N VAL A 186 -10.37 -17.55 -5.31
CA VAL A 186 -11.68 -17.28 -4.68
C VAL A 186 -12.77 -17.20 -5.75
N PRO A 187 -13.77 -18.09 -5.73
CA PRO A 187 -14.88 -18.02 -6.68
C PRO A 187 -15.65 -16.70 -6.49
N LYS A 188 -16.04 -16.06 -7.60
CA LYS A 188 -16.75 -14.77 -7.63
C LYS A 188 -15.98 -13.56 -7.08
N HIS A 189 -14.65 -13.63 -6.98
CA HIS A 189 -13.87 -12.44 -6.63
C HIS A 189 -14.01 -11.36 -7.72
N PRO A 190 -14.19 -10.06 -7.39
CA PRO A 190 -14.41 -9.01 -8.39
C PRO A 190 -13.23 -8.82 -9.36
N ILE A 191 -12.02 -9.18 -8.92
CA ILE A 191 -10.77 -9.07 -9.71
C ILE A 191 -10.48 -10.37 -10.49
N SER A 192 -11.30 -11.43 -10.35
CA SER A 192 -11.06 -12.73 -11.01
C SER A 192 -11.03 -12.65 -12.54
N GLN A 193 -11.71 -11.65 -13.12
CA GLN A 193 -11.75 -11.42 -14.56
C GLN A 193 -10.44 -10.83 -15.11
N LEU A 194 -9.55 -10.30 -14.27
CA LEU A 194 -8.26 -9.79 -14.72
C LEU A 194 -7.35 -10.96 -15.11
N THR A 195 -6.87 -10.93 -16.34
CA THR A 195 -5.96 -11.95 -16.88
C THR A 195 -4.52 -11.46 -16.84
N LEU A 196 -3.60 -12.32 -16.39
CA LEU A 196 -2.17 -12.07 -16.54
C LEU A 196 -1.73 -12.28 -18.00
N PRO A 197 -0.70 -11.54 -18.45
CA PRO A 197 0.00 -11.87 -19.68
C PRO A 197 0.50 -13.32 -19.64
N VAL A 198 0.49 -13.97 -20.80
CA VAL A 198 0.69 -15.42 -20.97
C VAL A 198 1.99 -15.93 -20.30
N SER A 199 3.05 -15.11 -20.28
CA SER A 199 4.34 -15.42 -19.65
C SER A 199 4.26 -15.71 -18.14
N LEU A 200 3.34 -15.06 -17.42
CA LEU A 200 3.21 -15.19 -15.96
C LEU A 200 2.23 -16.28 -15.53
N ARG A 201 1.42 -16.83 -16.45
CA ARG A 201 0.47 -17.92 -16.14
C ARG A 201 1.19 -19.23 -15.76
N ARG A 202 2.35 -19.50 -16.37
CA ARG A 202 3.11 -20.74 -16.13
C ARG A 202 3.60 -20.90 -14.69
N LEU A 203 3.82 -19.78 -13.99
CA LEU A 203 4.28 -19.77 -12.58
C LEU A 203 3.19 -20.20 -11.59
N CYS A 204 1.90 -20.10 -11.96
CA CYS A 204 0.78 -20.45 -11.09
C CYS A 204 0.65 -21.97 -10.91
N CYS A 205 0.88 -22.73 -11.99
CA CYS A 205 0.72 -24.18 -11.98
C CYS A 205 1.75 -24.89 -11.09
N SER A 206 2.93 -24.32 -10.87
CA SER A 206 3.96 -24.91 -10.01
C SER A 206 3.72 -24.75 -8.51
N SER A 207 2.91 -23.78 -8.08
CA SER A 207 2.64 -23.56 -6.65
C SER A 207 1.40 -24.30 -6.13
N LEU A 208 0.43 -24.61 -7.00
CA LEU A 208 -0.77 -25.36 -6.62
C LEU A 208 -0.52 -26.86 -6.46
N SER A 209 0.48 -27.44 -7.16
CA SER A 209 0.80 -28.87 -7.05
C SER A 209 1.37 -29.26 -5.68
N HIS A 210 1.95 -28.32 -4.93
CA HIS A 210 2.48 -28.59 -3.58
C HIS A 210 1.44 -28.49 -2.45
N SER A 211 0.29 -27.84 -2.69
CA SER A 211 -0.80 -27.71 -1.72
C SER A 211 -1.90 -28.76 -1.86
N ALA A 212 -1.78 -29.68 -2.83
CA ALA A 212 -2.75 -30.76 -3.07
C ALA A 212 -2.25 -32.15 -2.61
N LEU A 213 -1.13 -32.20 -1.88
CA LEU A 213 -0.52 -33.45 -1.36
C LEU A 213 -0.48 -33.51 0.18
N LEU A 214 -1.33 -32.75 0.87
CA LEU A 214 -1.67 -32.91 2.29
C LEU A 214 -3.19 -32.78 2.44
#